data_AF-A0A8X6YQG4-F1
#
_entry.id   AF-A0A8X6YQG4-F1
#
_cell.length_a   1.000
_cell.length_b   1.000
_cell.length_c   1.000
_cell.angle_alpha   90.00
_cell.angle_beta   90.00
_cell.angle_gamma   90.00
#
_symmetry.space_group_name_H-M   'P 1'
#
loop_
_entity.id
_entity.type
_entity.pdbx_description
1 polymer ?
#
loop_
_entity_poly.entity_id
_entity_poly.type
_entity_poly.pdbx_seq_one_letter_code
_entity_poly.pdbx_strand_id
1 'polypeptide(L)'
;MSKFEIHCFSDASKSAYGTILYLRFVTCYNEIETSFICSKSRVAPLESLTLPRLELTAALLSARLAKRVSSCLKFDANLYYWTNSLISYYWIRGDSSAFKPYVKNHVQEIQLLSDPIQWGHCSGKDNPADLLSRGTSAVKLAQNELWWPGPTWLKLTPDHWSNRHRDILDSELCLEDLEHRFSVHVAVTQQRESLVDINRFSRLKKLLKDSEFQSFVIDKGIH
;
A
#
# COMPACT_ATOMS: atom_id res chain seq x y z
N MET A 1 19.12 -10.37 -15.52
CA MET A 1 18.17 -10.07 -14.43
C MET A 1 18.82 -9.03 -13.51
N SER A 2 18.11 -7.96 -13.14
CA SER A 2 18.67 -6.97 -12.21
C SER A 2 18.92 -7.62 -10.84
N LYS A 3 20.01 -7.24 -10.17
CA LYS A 3 20.35 -7.68 -8.81
C LYS A 3 19.54 -6.96 -7.73
N PHE A 4 18.81 -5.90 -8.11
CA PHE A 4 18.04 -5.05 -7.22
C PHE A 4 16.57 -5.07 -7.59
N GLU A 5 15.73 -5.11 -6.57
CA GLU A 5 14.28 -5.16 -6.69
C GLU A 5 13.68 -4.21 -5.66
N ILE A 6 12.60 -3.50 -6.01
CA ILE A 6 11.83 -2.70 -5.07
C ILE A 6 10.46 -3.34 -4.93
N HIS A 7 10.13 -3.70 -3.69
CA HIS A 7 8.83 -4.26 -3.34
C HIS A 7 8.01 -3.21 -2.60
N CYS A 8 6.86 -2.87 -3.17
CA CYS A 8 5.97 -1.84 -2.67
C CYS A 8 4.69 -2.50 -2.15
N PHE A 9 4.39 -2.31 -0.87
CA PHE A 9 3.17 -2.82 -0.26
C PHE A 9 2.20 -1.66 -0.05
N SER A 10 0.92 -1.88 -0.31
CA SER A 10 -0.12 -0.88 -0.15
C SER A 10 -1.30 -1.45 0.63
N ASP A 11 -1.91 -0.60 1.45
CA ASP A 11 -3.10 -0.95 2.23
C ASP A 11 -3.93 0.29 2.55
N ALA A 12 -5.21 0.06 2.85
CA ALA A 12 -6.12 1.10 3.29
C ALA A 12 -7.11 0.61 4.34
N SER A 13 -7.54 1.56 5.16
CA SER A 13 -8.64 1.43 6.11
C SER A 13 -9.57 2.63 5.95
N LYS A 14 -10.69 2.62 6.69
CA LYS A 14 -11.58 3.79 6.74
C LYS A 14 -10.94 5.03 7.36
N SER A 15 -9.79 4.89 8.03
CA SER A 15 -9.12 5.99 8.73
C SER A 15 -7.90 6.53 7.97
N ALA A 16 -7.16 5.66 7.29
CA ALA A 16 -5.94 6.03 6.58
C ALA A 16 -5.61 5.04 5.46
N TYR A 17 -4.78 5.45 4.52
CA TYR A 17 -4.21 4.59 3.50
C TYR A 17 -2.73 4.90 3.34
N GLY A 18 -1.95 3.94 2.84
CA GLY A 18 -0.51 4.11 2.75
C GLY A 18 0.21 3.06 1.94
N THR A 19 1.50 3.28 1.81
CA THR A 19 2.44 2.38 1.14
C THR A 19 3.80 2.36 1.83
N ILE A 20 4.50 1.23 1.71
CA ILE A 20 5.85 1.00 2.23
C ILE A 20 6.69 0.29 1.17
N LEU A 21 7.94 0.73 1.02
CA LEU A 21 8.87 0.27 -0.01
C LEU A 21 10.10 -0.38 0.63
N TYR A 22 10.50 -1.53 0.10
CA TYR A 22 11.71 -2.25 0.46
C TYR A 22 12.61 -2.44 -0.75
N LEU A 23 13.91 -2.31 -0.56
CA LEU A 23 14.94 -2.77 -1.48
C LEU A 23 15.24 -4.23 -1.16
N ARG A 24 15.13 -5.12 -2.14
CA ARG A 24 15.58 -6.51 -2.09
C ARG A 24 16.79 -6.68 -2.99
N PHE A 25 17.83 -7.36 -2.49
CA PHE A 25 19.09 -7.53 -3.22
C PHE A 25 19.81 -8.82 -2.80
N VAL A 26 20.73 -9.27 -3.65
CA VAL A 26 21.61 -10.43 -3.36
C VAL A 26 22.99 -9.93 -2.97
N THR A 27 23.49 -10.36 -1.81
CA THR A 27 24.81 -10.00 -1.27
C THR A 27 25.94 -10.71 -2.01
N CYS A 28 27.20 -10.33 -1.70
CA CYS A 28 28.38 -11.04 -2.20
C CYS A 28 28.49 -12.49 -1.69
N TYR A 29 27.81 -12.81 -0.59
CA TYR A 29 27.72 -14.16 -0.03
C TYR A 29 26.56 -14.97 -0.61
N ASN A 30 25.88 -14.45 -1.65
CA ASN A 30 24.73 -15.07 -2.29
C ASN A 30 23.51 -15.21 -1.35
N GLU A 31 23.39 -14.32 -0.37
CA GLU A 31 22.25 -14.23 0.53
C GLU A 31 21.27 -13.17 0.03
N ILE A 32 19.97 -13.41 0.19
CA ILE A 32 18.93 -12.45 -0.16
C ILE A 32 18.62 -11.61 1.07
N GLU A 33 18.82 -10.30 0.95
CA GLU A 33 18.50 -9.34 1.99
C GLU A 33 17.44 -8.34 1.54
N THR A 34 16.83 -7.73 2.54
CA THR A 34 15.82 -6.68 2.40
C THR A 34 16.19 -5.49 3.27
N SER A 35 15.95 -4.28 2.75
CA SER A 35 16.16 -3.03 3.48
C SER A 35 14.96 -2.11 3.28
N PHE A 36 14.44 -1.55 4.37
CA PHE A 36 13.43 -0.49 4.32
C PHE A 36 13.97 0.72 3.55
N ILE A 37 13.20 1.21 2.57
CA ILE A 37 13.53 2.45 1.84
C ILE A 37 12.79 3.62 2.45
N CYS A 38 11.46 3.56 2.40
CA CYS A 38 10.58 4.63 2.84
C CYS A 38 9.14 4.11 2.99
N SER A 39 8.31 4.89 3.68
CA SER A 39 6.86 4.71 3.70
C SER A 39 6.16 6.04 3.53
N LYS A 40 4.89 5.99 3.13
CA LYS A 40 4.02 7.15 3.00
C LYS A 40 2.59 6.78 3.35
N SER A 41 2.01 7.49 4.31
CA SER A 41 0.60 7.38 4.69
C SER A 41 -0.14 8.70 4.45
N ARG A 42 -1.47 8.60 4.40
CA ARG A 42 -2.40 9.73 4.33
C ARG A 42 -3.68 9.38 5.10
N VAL A 43 -4.25 10.37 5.78
CA VAL A 43 -5.57 10.24 6.39
C VAL A 43 -6.62 10.05 5.29
N ALA A 44 -7.56 9.14 5.51
CA ALA A 44 -8.65 8.91 4.57
C ALA A 44 -9.52 10.18 4.46
N PRO A 45 -10.02 10.53 3.25
CA PRO A 45 -10.92 11.67 3.10
C PRO A 45 -12.15 11.54 4.00
N LEU A 46 -12.66 12.67 4.48
CA LEU A 46 -13.90 12.72 5.27
C LEU A 46 -15.14 12.35 4.43
N GLU A 47 -15.05 12.52 3.12
CA GLU A 47 -16.06 12.03 2.18
C GLU A 47 -16.05 10.50 2.18
N SER A 48 -17.24 9.90 2.19
CA SER A 48 -17.44 8.46 2.33
C SER A 48 -17.03 7.69 1.07
N LEU A 49 -15.73 7.59 0.80
CA LEU A 49 -15.19 6.62 -0.13
C LEU A 49 -15.41 5.21 0.43
N THR A 50 -15.75 4.28 -0.46
CA THR A 50 -15.83 2.87 -0.11
C THR A 50 -14.41 2.32 0.16
N LEU A 51 -14.32 1.29 0.99
CA LEU A 51 -13.02 0.66 1.29
C LEU A 51 -12.27 0.21 0.02
N PRO A 52 -12.90 -0.42 -1.00
CA PRO A 52 -12.21 -0.76 -2.24
C PRO A 52 -11.61 0.44 -2.98
N ARG A 53 -12.30 1.60 -2.95
CA ARG A 53 -11.78 2.83 -3.56
C ARG A 53 -10.57 3.37 -2.80
N LEU A 54 -10.55 3.25 -1.47
CA LEU A 54 -9.40 3.62 -0.64
C LEU A 54 -8.22 2.68 -0.89
N GLU A 55 -8.46 1.38 -0.99
CA GLU A 55 -7.43 0.37 -1.32
C GLU A 55 -6.81 0.65 -2.71
N LEU A 56 -7.63 0.97 -3.71
CA LEU A 56 -7.14 1.40 -5.04
C LEU A 56 -6.35 2.71 -4.97
N THR A 57 -6.76 3.65 -4.12
CA THR A 57 -6.01 4.89 -3.89
C THR A 57 -4.66 4.63 -3.21
N ALA A 58 -4.56 3.65 -2.30
CA ALA A 58 -3.30 3.20 -1.72
C ALA A 58 -2.36 2.60 -2.79
N ALA A 59 -2.92 1.80 -3.69
CA ALA A 59 -2.19 1.26 -4.84
C ALA A 59 -1.65 2.38 -5.75
N LEU A 60 -2.48 3.37 -6.09
CA LEU A 60 -2.01 4.52 -6.86
C LEU A 60 -0.90 5.31 -6.15
N LEU A 61 -1.00 5.48 -4.82
CA LEU A 61 0.06 6.10 -4.02
C LEU A 61 1.37 5.30 -4.11
N SER A 62 1.28 3.98 -4.10
CA SER A 62 2.42 3.07 -4.26
C SER A 62 3.09 3.24 -5.62
N ALA A 63 2.34 3.25 -6.71
CA ALA A 63 2.88 3.43 -8.07
C ALA A 63 3.63 4.76 -8.22
N ARG A 64 3.02 5.86 -7.73
CA ARG A 64 3.63 7.20 -7.75
C ARG A 64 4.90 7.26 -6.92
N LEU A 65 4.89 6.69 -5.71
CA LEU A 65 6.06 6.71 -4.83
C LEU A 65 7.20 5.87 -5.40
N ALA A 66 6.90 4.67 -5.91
CA ALA A 66 7.88 3.81 -6.56
C ALA A 66 8.54 4.50 -7.75
N LYS A 67 7.75 5.12 -8.64
CA LYS A 67 8.29 5.89 -9.78
C LYS A 67 9.26 6.99 -9.34
N ARG A 68 8.92 7.72 -8.27
CA ARG A 68 9.77 8.77 -7.72
C ARG A 68 11.05 8.20 -7.11
N VAL A 69 10.95 7.15 -6.29
CA VAL A 69 12.12 6.47 -5.71
C VAL A 69 13.04 5.94 -6.81
N SER A 70 12.51 5.23 -7.80
CA SER A 70 13.28 4.71 -8.93
C SER A 70 14.02 5.80 -9.70
N SER A 71 13.40 6.98 -9.89
CA SER A 71 14.09 8.11 -10.55
C SER A 71 15.25 8.70 -9.75
N CYS A 72 15.31 8.44 -8.44
CA CYS A 72 16.40 8.90 -7.57
C CYS A 72 17.53 7.88 -7.40
N LEU A 73 17.31 6.62 -7.79
CA LEU A 73 18.33 5.58 -7.68
C LEU A 73 19.36 5.69 -8.81
N LYS A 74 20.62 5.40 -8.47
CA LYS A 74 21.74 5.37 -9.43
C LYS A 74 21.91 3.98 -10.09
N PHE A 75 20.95 3.10 -9.90
CA PHE A 75 20.95 1.73 -10.40
C PHE A 75 19.55 1.31 -10.80
N ASP A 76 19.46 0.38 -11.74
CA ASP A 76 18.19 -0.17 -12.19
C ASP A 76 17.66 -1.20 -11.19
N ALA A 77 16.39 -1.07 -10.82
CA ALA A 77 15.70 -2.03 -9.97
C ALA A 77 14.38 -2.48 -10.59
N ASN A 78 14.10 -3.78 -10.54
CA ASN A 78 12.80 -4.30 -10.92
C ASN A 78 11.74 -3.86 -9.90
N LEU A 79 10.54 -3.50 -10.35
CA LEU A 79 9.45 -3.07 -9.47
C LEU A 79 8.42 -4.18 -9.28
N TYR A 80 8.00 -4.38 -8.03
CA TYR A 80 6.94 -5.30 -7.65
C TYR A 80 5.98 -4.57 -6.70
N TYR A 81 4.68 -4.76 -6.92
CA TYR A 81 3.63 -4.12 -6.15
C TYR A 81 2.73 -5.17 -5.50
N TRP A 82 2.34 -4.92 -4.26
CA TRP A 82 1.59 -5.85 -3.45
C TRP A 82 0.39 -5.16 -2.81
N THR A 83 -0.77 -5.80 -2.94
CA THR A 83 -2.00 -5.42 -2.24
C THR A 83 -2.62 -6.67 -1.62
N ASN A 84 -3.29 -6.50 -0.48
CA ASN A 84 -4.14 -7.54 0.12
C ASN A 84 -5.59 -7.50 -0.39
N SER A 85 -5.93 -6.48 -1.19
CA SER A 85 -7.26 -6.31 -1.80
C SER A 85 -7.33 -7.01 -3.15
N LEU A 86 -8.08 -8.11 -3.22
CA LEU A 86 -8.35 -8.79 -4.49
C LEU A 86 -9.11 -7.87 -5.47
N ILE A 87 -9.99 -7.00 -4.96
CA ILE A 87 -10.73 -6.04 -5.78
C ILE A 87 -9.76 -5.09 -6.48
N SER A 88 -8.84 -4.48 -5.72
CA SER A 88 -7.82 -3.58 -6.29
C SER A 88 -6.91 -4.32 -7.26
N TYR A 89 -6.48 -5.54 -6.91
CA TYR A 89 -5.68 -6.40 -7.77
C TYR A 89 -6.36 -6.65 -9.13
N TYR A 90 -7.63 -7.04 -9.15
CA TYR A 90 -8.35 -7.29 -10.39
C TYR A 90 -8.65 -6.02 -11.18
N TRP A 91 -9.00 -4.90 -10.52
CA TRP A 91 -9.17 -3.62 -11.20
C TRP A 91 -7.89 -3.17 -11.91
N ILE A 92 -6.73 -3.31 -11.26
CA ILE A 92 -5.44 -2.91 -11.86
C ILE A 92 -5.08 -3.76 -13.08
N ARG A 93 -5.43 -5.06 -13.05
CA ARG A 93 -5.15 -5.99 -14.15
C ARG A 93 -6.24 -6.04 -15.23
N GLY A 94 -7.40 -5.44 -14.99
CA GLY A 94 -8.51 -5.37 -15.93
C GLY A 94 -8.40 -4.22 -16.93
N ASP A 95 -9.33 -4.22 -17.90
CA ASP A 95 -9.49 -3.09 -18.81
C ASP A 95 -10.14 -1.90 -18.10
N SER A 96 -9.36 -0.84 -17.92
CA SER A 96 -9.81 0.40 -17.28
C SER A 96 -11.01 1.06 -17.97
N SER A 97 -11.20 0.83 -19.27
CA SER A 97 -12.23 1.49 -20.07
C SER A 97 -13.66 1.15 -19.61
N ALA A 98 -13.83 -0.03 -19.03
CA ALA A 98 -15.10 -0.57 -18.55
C ALA A 98 -15.52 -0.06 -17.16
N PHE A 99 -14.64 0.63 -16.43
CA PHE A 99 -14.93 1.05 -15.05
C PHE A 99 -15.60 2.42 -14.96
N LYS A 100 -16.32 2.65 -13.85
CA LYS A 100 -16.84 3.98 -13.50
C LYS A 100 -15.70 5.00 -13.33
N PRO A 101 -15.95 6.30 -13.54
CA PRO A 101 -14.90 7.32 -13.68
C PRO A 101 -13.83 7.32 -12.58
N TYR A 102 -14.20 7.13 -11.32
CA TYR A 102 -13.24 7.10 -10.21
C TYR A 102 -12.22 5.96 -10.37
N VAL A 103 -12.72 4.73 -10.54
CA VAL A 103 -11.89 3.53 -10.67
C VAL A 103 -11.11 3.57 -11.98
N LYS A 104 -11.76 3.94 -13.09
CA LYS A 104 -11.13 4.12 -14.39
C LYS A 104 -9.92 5.05 -14.33
N ASN A 105 -10.08 6.25 -13.79
CA ASN A 105 -9.00 7.24 -13.75
C ASN A 105 -7.80 6.76 -12.90
N HIS A 106 -8.07 6.12 -11.76
CA HIS A 106 -7.01 5.56 -10.91
C HIS A 106 -6.29 4.39 -11.58
N VAL A 107 -7.03 3.45 -12.19
CA VAL A 107 -6.45 2.31 -12.89
C VAL A 107 -5.62 2.78 -14.08
N GLN A 108 -6.12 3.72 -14.89
CA GLN A 108 -5.37 4.28 -16.02
C GLN A 108 -4.04 4.88 -15.58
N GLU A 109 -4.05 5.65 -14.49
CA GLU A 109 -2.80 6.23 -13.98
C GLU A 109 -1.85 5.16 -13.43
N ILE A 110 -2.35 4.15 -12.72
CA ILE A 110 -1.54 3.00 -12.27
C ILE A 110 -0.90 2.30 -13.46
N GLN A 111 -1.67 2.03 -14.52
CA GLN A 111 -1.23 1.36 -15.74
C GLN A 111 -0.23 2.21 -16.57
N LEU A 112 -0.28 3.53 -16.46
CA LEU A 112 0.72 4.43 -17.03
C LEU A 112 2.03 4.45 -16.23
N LEU A 113 1.96 4.22 -14.92
CA LEU A 113 3.12 4.26 -14.01
C LEU A 113 3.79 2.90 -13.81
N SER A 114 3.08 1.80 -14.06
CA SER A 114 3.51 0.43 -13.81
C SER A 114 2.81 -0.56 -14.75
N ASP A 115 3.48 -1.67 -15.05
CA ASP A 115 2.87 -2.76 -15.82
C ASP A 115 1.95 -3.58 -14.88
N PRO A 116 0.69 -3.87 -15.27
CA PRO A 116 -0.20 -4.75 -14.51
C PRO A 116 0.41 -6.08 -14.06
N ILE A 117 1.36 -6.65 -14.81
CA ILE A 117 2.03 -7.91 -14.44
C ILE A 117 2.97 -7.78 -13.23
N GLN A 118 3.34 -6.55 -12.86
CA GLN A 118 4.14 -6.25 -11.68
C GLN A 118 3.31 -6.27 -10.38
N TRP A 119 1.98 -6.32 -10.49
CA TRP A 119 1.07 -6.34 -9.36
C TRP A 119 0.74 -7.76 -8.92
N GLY A 120 0.89 -8.01 -7.62
CA GLY A 120 0.59 -9.28 -6.97
C GLY A 120 -0.34 -9.09 -5.77
N HIS A 121 -0.93 -10.21 -5.34
CA HIS A 121 -1.70 -10.27 -4.10
C HIS A 121 -0.83 -10.80 -2.96
N CYS A 122 -0.98 -10.21 -1.77
CA CYS A 122 -0.36 -10.70 -0.54
C CYS A 122 -1.42 -10.90 0.55
N SER A 123 -1.15 -11.76 1.53
CA SER A 123 -2.06 -11.92 2.66
C SER A 123 -2.02 -10.65 3.53
N GLY A 124 -3.14 -10.28 4.16
CA GLY A 124 -3.16 -9.13 5.07
C GLY A 124 -2.21 -9.28 6.27
N LYS A 125 -1.91 -10.51 6.69
CA LYS A 125 -0.94 -10.80 7.77
C LYS A 125 0.50 -10.52 7.36
N ASP A 126 0.79 -10.67 6.07
CA ASP A 126 2.10 -10.41 5.47
C ASP A 126 2.15 -9.01 4.84
N ASN A 127 1.15 -8.15 5.03
CA ASN A 127 1.13 -6.82 4.46
C ASN A 127 1.60 -5.77 5.49
N PRO A 128 2.87 -5.32 5.45
CA PRO A 128 3.36 -4.31 6.39
C PRO A 128 2.62 -2.98 6.30
N ALA A 129 1.95 -2.69 5.18
CA ALA A 129 1.16 -1.47 5.02
C ALA A 129 -0.11 -1.44 5.90
N ASP A 130 -0.56 -2.58 6.45
CA ASP A 130 -1.69 -2.63 7.40
C ASP A 130 -1.38 -1.81 8.67
N LEU A 131 -0.12 -1.74 9.08
CA LEU A 131 0.32 -0.88 10.19
C LEU A 131 0.18 0.62 9.89
N LEU A 132 0.29 1.03 8.63
CA LEU A 132 0.07 2.42 8.19
C LEU A 132 -1.41 2.77 8.20
N SER A 133 -2.25 1.86 7.72
CA SER A 133 -3.67 2.13 7.51
C SER A 133 -4.46 2.07 8.83
N ARG A 134 -4.09 1.19 9.77
CA ARG A 134 -4.74 1.06 11.08
C ARG A 134 -4.14 1.95 12.16
N GLY A 135 -2.88 2.36 11.96
CA GLY A 135 -2.09 3.07 12.95
C GLY A 135 -1.47 2.12 13.97
N THR A 136 -0.29 2.50 14.47
CA THR A 136 0.41 1.80 15.54
C THR A 136 1.21 2.80 16.37
N SER A 137 1.57 2.46 17.60
CA SER A 137 2.40 3.32 18.44
C SER A 137 3.87 3.25 18.00
N ALA A 138 4.63 4.32 18.23
CA ALA A 138 6.06 4.36 17.90
C ALA A 138 6.85 3.21 18.56
N VAL A 139 6.51 2.84 19.80
CA VAL A 139 7.15 1.74 20.53
C VAL A 139 6.88 0.40 19.85
N LYS A 140 5.61 0.13 19.49
CA LYS A 140 5.25 -1.11 18.78
C LYS A 140 5.87 -1.18 17.39
N LEU A 141 5.94 -0.05 16.69
CA LEU A 141 6.56 0.05 15.37
C LEU A 141 8.07 -0.23 15.44
N ALA A 142 8.76 0.35 16.41
CA ALA A 142 10.20 0.16 16.58
C ALA A 142 10.58 -1.31 16.80
N GLN A 143 9.72 -2.09 17.46
CA GLN A 143 9.94 -3.51 17.75
C GLN A 143 9.26 -4.45 16.75
N ASN A 144 8.70 -3.93 15.66
CA ASN A 144 7.90 -4.73 14.74
C ASN A 144 8.77 -5.54 13.76
N GLU A 145 8.65 -6.87 13.82
CA GLU A 145 9.42 -7.81 13.00
C GLU A 145 8.97 -7.88 11.54
N LEU A 146 7.81 -7.33 11.18
CA LEU A 146 7.33 -7.24 9.80
C LEU A 146 7.72 -5.91 9.15
N TRP A 147 7.68 -4.81 9.91
CA TRP A 147 7.83 -3.45 9.40
C TRP A 147 9.23 -3.16 8.84
N TRP A 148 10.30 -3.51 9.56
CA TRP A 148 11.66 -3.16 9.16
C TRP A 148 12.25 -4.08 8.09
N PRO A 149 12.17 -5.42 8.23
CA PRO A 149 12.71 -6.32 7.22
C PRO A 149 11.71 -6.63 6.09
N GLY A 150 10.42 -6.30 6.25
CA GLY A 150 9.38 -6.78 5.36
C GLY A 150 9.03 -8.26 5.61
N PRO A 151 8.13 -8.83 4.81
CA PRO A 151 7.73 -10.22 4.94
C PRO A 151 8.90 -11.19 4.76
N THR A 152 8.93 -12.26 5.55
CA THR A 152 10.03 -13.25 5.53
C THR A 152 10.24 -13.88 4.16
N TRP A 153 9.16 -14.08 3.40
CA TRP A 153 9.22 -14.62 2.04
C TRP A 153 9.94 -13.72 1.04
N LEU A 154 10.12 -12.41 1.32
CA LEU A 154 10.99 -11.56 0.48
C LEU A 154 12.45 -12.00 0.54
N LYS A 155 12.89 -12.65 1.62
CA LYS A 155 14.25 -13.19 1.73
C LYS A 155 14.41 -14.56 1.03
N LEU A 156 13.35 -15.05 0.39
CA LEU A 156 13.35 -16.31 -0.35
C LEU A 156 13.36 -16.05 -1.87
N THR A 157 13.48 -17.12 -2.65
CA THR A 157 13.37 -17.04 -4.11
C THR A 157 11.96 -16.66 -4.56
N PRO A 158 11.78 -16.13 -5.78
CA PRO A 158 10.48 -15.72 -6.30
C PRO A 158 9.38 -16.79 -6.26
N ASP A 159 9.74 -18.08 -6.30
CA ASP A 159 8.80 -19.20 -6.20
C ASP A 159 8.04 -19.25 -4.87
N HIS A 160 8.58 -18.60 -3.83
CA HIS A 160 8.02 -18.54 -2.49
C HIS A 160 7.24 -17.25 -2.22
N TRP A 161 7.20 -16.32 -3.18
CA TRP A 161 6.44 -15.08 -3.00
C TRP A 161 4.94 -15.35 -2.99
N SER A 162 4.19 -14.56 -2.22
CA SER A 162 2.75 -14.75 -2.09
C SER A 162 2.04 -14.68 -3.44
N ASN A 163 1.31 -15.74 -3.81
CA ASN A 163 0.29 -15.78 -4.87
C ASN A 163 0.64 -15.13 -6.22
N ARG A 164 1.91 -15.05 -6.62
CA ARG A 164 2.29 -14.45 -7.92
C ARG A 164 1.74 -15.21 -9.13
N HIS A 165 1.43 -16.49 -8.93
CA HIS A 165 1.05 -17.46 -9.98
C HIS A 165 -0.29 -18.15 -9.75
N ARG A 166 -1.08 -17.74 -8.74
CA ARG A 166 -2.48 -18.17 -8.74
C ARG A 166 -3.22 -17.24 -9.70
N ASP A 167 -3.48 -17.76 -10.90
CA ASP A 167 -4.78 -17.53 -11.49
C ASP A 167 -5.77 -17.96 -10.42
N ILE A 168 -6.22 -17.00 -9.61
CA ILE A 168 -7.40 -17.19 -8.77
C ILE A 168 -8.56 -17.24 -9.77
N LEU A 169 -8.64 -18.39 -10.44
CA LEU A 169 -9.73 -18.84 -11.28
C LEU A 169 -10.88 -19.11 -10.32
N ASP A 170 -11.91 -18.29 -10.40
CA ASP A 170 -13.11 -18.71 -11.12
C ASP A 170 -14.08 -17.53 -11.25
N SER A 171 -14.36 -17.18 -12.50
CA SER A 171 -15.67 -16.91 -13.12
C SER A 171 -16.86 -16.27 -12.37
N GLU A 172 -16.76 -15.81 -11.11
CA GLU A 172 -17.91 -15.32 -10.33
C GLU A 172 -17.76 -13.89 -9.76
N LEU A 173 -16.64 -13.22 -9.98
CA LEU A 173 -16.50 -11.80 -9.67
C LEU A 173 -16.63 -10.98 -10.96
N CYS A 174 -17.87 -10.85 -11.46
CA CYS A 174 -18.16 -9.82 -12.45
C CYS A 174 -17.64 -8.48 -11.91
N LEU A 175 -16.73 -7.85 -12.64
CA LEU A 175 -16.10 -6.59 -12.24
C LEU A 175 -17.14 -5.47 -11.99
N GLU A 176 -18.34 -5.61 -12.56
CA GLU A 176 -19.51 -4.76 -12.35
C GLU A 176 -20.21 -5.02 -11.00
N ASP A 177 -20.24 -6.26 -10.51
CA ASP A 177 -20.88 -6.66 -9.25
C ASP A 177 -20.15 -6.16 -8.00
N LEU A 178 -18.85 -5.88 -8.12
CA LEU A 178 -18.01 -5.41 -7.01
C LEU A 178 -18.34 -3.99 -6.55
N GLU A 179 -18.97 -3.15 -7.39
CA GLU A 179 -19.47 -1.84 -6.94
C GLU A 179 -20.87 -1.92 -6.30
N HIS A 180 -21.71 -2.90 -6.67
CA HIS A 180 -23.10 -2.97 -6.24
C HIS A 180 -23.29 -3.62 -4.85
N ARG A 181 -22.40 -4.52 -4.41
CA ARG A 181 -22.57 -5.26 -3.13
C ARG A 181 -22.21 -4.49 -1.85
N PHE A 182 -21.68 -3.26 -1.93
CA PHE A 182 -21.24 -2.51 -0.72
C PHE A 182 -22.30 -1.61 -0.08
N SER A 183 -23.56 -1.66 -0.54
CA SER A 183 -24.71 -1.09 0.18
C SER A 183 -25.23 -2.05 1.26
N VAL A 184 -24.39 -2.43 2.24
CA VAL A 184 -24.87 -3.09 3.46
C VAL A 184 -24.67 -2.13 4.62
N HIS A 185 -25.78 -1.63 5.14
CA HIS A 185 -25.81 -0.77 6.33
C HIS A 185 -25.32 -1.58 7.53
N VAL A 186 -24.08 -1.37 7.96
CA VAL A 186 -23.63 -1.86 9.28
C VAL A 186 -23.98 -0.78 10.30
N ALA A 187 -25.10 -0.97 11.00
CA ALA A 187 -25.40 -0.21 12.21
C ALA A 187 -24.46 -0.68 13.33
N VAL A 188 -23.39 0.08 13.59
CA VAL A 188 -22.59 -0.09 14.80
C VAL A 188 -23.01 0.98 15.79
N THR A 189 -23.80 0.60 16.79
CA THR A 189 -24.04 1.42 17.97
C THR A 189 -22.86 1.21 18.91
N GLN A 190 -22.02 2.23 19.08
CA GLN A 190 -21.10 2.31 20.22
C GLN A 190 -21.23 3.67 20.89
N GLN A 191 -21.80 3.63 22.09
CA GLN A 191 -21.79 4.73 23.05
C GLN A 191 -20.34 4.95 23.49
N ARG A 192 -19.81 6.17 23.34
CA ARG A 192 -18.50 6.55 23.87
C ARG A 192 -18.64 7.86 24.64
N GLU A 193 -18.40 7.81 25.94
CA GLU A 193 -18.24 9.01 26.76
C GLU A 193 -16.97 9.76 26.33
N SER A 194 -17.09 11.06 26.14
CA SER A 194 -16.03 11.96 25.67
C SER A 194 -15.12 12.38 26.83
N LEU A 195 -13.80 12.15 26.73
CA LEU A 195 -12.81 12.69 27.67
C LEU A 195 -11.94 13.81 27.12
N VAL A 196 -12.28 14.40 25.96
CA VAL A 196 -11.56 15.60 25.47
C VAL A 196 -12.52 16.55 24.75
N ASP A 197 -12.67 17.77 25.28
CA ASP A 197 -13.41 18.85 24.64
C ASP A 197 -12.59 19.46 23.49
N ILE A 198 -12.94 19.03 22.26
CA ILE A 198 -12.28 19.43 21.00
C ILE A 198 -12.59 20.89 20.62
N ASN A 199 -13.52 21.56 21.30
CA ASN A 199 -13.83 22.98 21.02
C ASN A 199 -12.74 23.95 21.50
N ARG A 200 -11.72 23.46 22.21
CA ARG A 200 -10.64 24.31 22.76
C ARG A 200 -9.51 24.68 21.80
N PHE A 201 -9.41 24.06 20.61
CA PHE A 201 -8.26 24.27 19.72
C PHE A 201 -8.65 24.72 18.30
N SER A 202 -9.04 25.99 18.18
CA SER A 202 -9.33 26.65 16.89
C SER A 202 -8.11 26.77 15.96
N ARG A 203 -6.88 26.60 16.46
CA ARG A 203 -5.63 26.69 15.66
C ARG A 203 -5.13 25.34 15.11
N LEU A 204 -5.62 24.19 15.60
CA LEU A 204 -5.18 22.87 15.12
C LEU A 204 -5.75 22.50 13.74
N LYS A 205 -6.96 22.98 13.43
CA LYS A 205 -7.60 22.79 12.11
C LYS A 205 -6.82 23.44 10.95
N LYS A 206 -6.00 24.45 11.25
CA LYS A 206 -5.21 25.17 10.24
C LYS A 206 -3.85 24.52 9.99
N LEU A 207 -3.26 23.85 10.99
CA LEU A 207 -1.98 23.15 10.86
C LEU A 207 -2.10 21.77 10.21
N LEU A 208 -3.23 21.06 10.39
CA LEU A 208 -3.46 19.75 9.76
C LEU A 208 -3.70 19.82 8.25
N LYS A 209 -3.96 21.01 7.67
CA LYS A 209 -4.09 21.17 6.22
C LYS A 209 -2.74 21.34 5.50
N ASP A 210 -1.71 21.84 6.19
CA ASP A 210 -0.50 22.34 5.54
C ASP A 210 0.81 21.61 5.94
N SER A 211 0.78 20.62 6.84
CA SER A 211 2.02 19.92 7.23
C SER A 211 1.82 18.46 7.64
N GLU A 212 1.96 17.52 6.69
CA GLU A 212 2.36 16.13 6.96
C GLU A 212 3.34 15.65 5.87
N PHE A 213 4.58 16.12 5.98
CA PHE A 213 5.76 15.47 5.44
C PHE A 213 6.39 14.65 6.57
N GLN A 214 6.27 13.33 6.53
CA GLN A 214 7.27 12.45 7.12
C GLN A 214 7.87 11.62 5.99
N SER A 215 8.91 12.17 5.36
CA SER A 215 9.90 11.38 4.65
C SER A 215 10.97 10.99 5.65
N PHE A 216 10.94 9.76 6.16
CA PHE A 216 12.14 9.18 6.76
C PHE A 216 12.97 8.58 5.63
N VAL A 217 13.99 9.32 5.19
CA VAL A 217 15.11 8.78 4.41
C VAL A 217 16.21 8.53 5.43
N ILE A 218 16.49 7.27 5.74
CA ILE A 218 17.68 6.92 6.53
C ILE A 218 18.81 6.70 5.52
N ASP A 219 19.67 7.71 5.39
CA ASP A 219 20.97 7.58 4.74
C ASP A 219 21.88 6.79 5.69
N LYS A 220 21.99 5.47 5.48
CA LYS A 220 23.08 4.71 6.11
C LYS A 220 24.33 4.96 5.27
N GLY A 221 25.06 6.00 5.65
CA GLY A 221 26.44 6.21 5.22
C GLY A 221 27.27 4.97 5.53
N ILE A 222 27.74 4.31 4.48
CA ILE A 222 28.78 3.29 4.54
C ILE A 222 30.10 4.07 4.47
N HIS A 223 30.76 4.19 5.62
CA HIS A 223 32.20 4.45 5.71
C HIS A 223 32.90 3.17 6.12
#